data_AF-Q2Y4H2-F1
#
_entry.id   AF-Q2Y4H2-F1
#
_cell.length_a   1.000
_cell.length_b   1.000
_cell.length_c   1.000
_cell.angle_alpha   90.00
_cell.angle_beta   90.00
_cell.angle_gamma   90.00
#
_symmetry.space_group_name_H-M   'P 1'
#
loop_
_entity.id
_entity.type
_entity.pdbx_description
1 polymer ?
#
loop_
_entity_poly.entity_id
_entity_poly.type
_entity_poly.pdbx_seq_one_letter_code
_entity_poly.pdbx_strand_id
1 'polypeptide(L)'
;MDIDELFKFYRSEFVPSYADLVGYIGDKPRQILIELENVVSHISQFFNPEVNAQEKNENLEKAYGHLLRVTLDCYKLLWVKIHEQLERIEKDKSIQKLGLNISESTFLIKLQEFRKLAREARNKEMTSVGLNPLASIDSYKEVIGVGYELIDVIDENKIEEIKSLKRFISAKEFVVGMTIGLISGLISGYLLSFI
;
A
#
# COMPACT_ATOMS: atom_id res chain seq x y z
N MET A 1 4.26 2.88 -32.87
CA MET A 1 4.58 3.69 -31.68
C MET A 1 5.81 4.50 -31.97
N ASP A 2 5.82 5.78 -31.60
CA ASP A 2 6.99 6.63 -31.71
C ASP A 2 7.63 6.92 -30.34
N ILE A 3 8.82 7.51 -30.36
CA ILE A 3 9.57 7.83 -29.14
C ILE A 3 8.89 8.94 -28.32
N ASP A 4 8.15 9.83 -28.97
CA ASP A 4 7.44 10.94 -28.32
C ASP A 4 6.22 10.44 -27.54
N GLU A 5 5.51 9.42 -28.03
CA GLU A 5 4.45 8.70 -27.35
C GLU A 5 4.96 8.03 -26.07
N LEU A 6 6.12 7.36 -26.13
CA LEU A 6 6.76 6.77 -24.97
C LEU A 6 7.07 7.84 -23.92
N PHE A 7 7.72 8.94 -24.32
CA PHE A 7 8.07 9.99 -23.37
C PHE A 7 6.88 10.80 -22.88
N LYS A 8 5.81 10.91 -23.67
CA LYS A 8 4.54 11.48 -23.23
C LYS A 8 3.96 10.62 -22.12
N PHE A 9 3.84 9.31 -22.32
CA PHE A 9 3.36 8.39 -21.30
C PHE A 9 4.25 8.40 -20.05
N TYR A 10 5.57 8.41 -20.21
CA TYR A 10 6.52 8.56 -19.09
C TYR A 10 6.19 9.78 -18.22
N ARG A 11 5.97 10.94 -18.84
CA ARG A 11 5.71 12.19 -18.12
C ARG A 11 4.30 12.26 -17.53
N SER A 12 3.28 11.81 -18.26
CA SER A 12 1.89 11.99 -17.85
C SER A 12 1.39 10.89 -16.91
N GLU A 13 1.94 9.69 -16.98
CA GLU A 13 1.42 8.51 -16.26
C GLU A 13 2.44 7.93 -15.29
N PHE A 14 3.65 7.64 -15.77
CA PHE A 14 4.68 7.01 -14.92
C PHE A 14 5.19 7.95 -13.83
N VAL A 15 5.62 9.17 -14.17
CA VAL A 15 6.21 10.09 -13.19
C VAL A 15 5.26 10.39 -12.01
N PRO A 16 3.97 10.73 -12.22
CA PRO A 16 3.04 10.93 -11.11
C PRO A 16 2.85 9.67 -10.26
N SER A 17 2.60 8.51 -10.90
CA SER A 17 2.37 7.25 -10.16
C SER A 17 3.59 6.81 -9.34
N TYR A 18 4.80 7.01 -9.85
CA TYR A 18 6.04 6.73 -9.13
C TYR A 18 6.25 7.70 -7.97
N ALA A 19 6.00 8.99 -8.20
CA ALA A 19 6.12 10.02 -7.16
C ALA A 19 5.14 9.76 -6.00
N ASP A 20 3.88 9.43 -6.30
CA ASP A 20 2.88 9.10 -5.28
C ASP A 20 3.29 7.88 -4.46
N LEU A 21 3.74 6.81 -5.12
CA LEU A 21 4.20 5.61 -4.45
C LEU A 21 5.39 5.88 -3.52
N VAL A 22 6.44 6.51 -4.04
CA VAL A 22 7.66 6.80 -3.26
C VAL A 22 7.37 7.77 -2.13
N GLY A 23 6.52 8.79 -2.38
CA GLY A 23 6.07 9.73 -1.37
C GLY A 23 5.30 9.03 -0.25
N TYR A 24 4.44 8.07 -0.59
CA TYR A 24 3.65 7.33 0.39
C TYR A 24 4.49 6.35 1.21
N ILE A 25 5.38 5.58 0.58
CA ILE A 25 6.13 4.53 1.28
C ILE A 25 7.47 5.01 1.87
N GLY A 26 7.95 6.19 1.45
CA GLY A 26 9.23 6.76 1.89
C GLY A 26 10.47 6.03 1.37
N ASP A 27 10.34 5.19 0.35
CA ASP A 27 11.41 4.34 -0.19
C ASP A 27 11.24 4.14 -1.71
N LYS A 28 12.30 3.69 -2.39
CA LYS A 28 12.30 3.35 -3.82
C LYS A 28 12.25 1.84 -3.99
N PRO A 29 11.11 1.25 -4.41
CA PRO A 29 11.01 -0.20 -4.52
C PRO A 29 11.98 -0.75 -5.57
N ARG A 30 12.77 -1.75 -5.20
CA ARG A 30 13.76 -2.37 -6.08
C ARG A 30 13.17 -2.86 -7.40
N GLN A 31 11.98 -3.47 -7.37
CA GLN A 31 11.32 -3.97 -8.59
C GLN A 31 11.05 -2.86 -9.60
N ILE A 32 10.65 -1.68 -9.13
CA ILE A 32 10.39 -0.51 -9.98
C ILE A 32 11.70 -0.04 -10.64
N LEU A 33 12.80 -0.03 -9.90
CA LEU A 33 14.11 0.34 -10.44
C LEU A 33 14.60 -0.65 -11.51
N ILE A 34 14.40 -1.96 -11.30
CA ILE A 34 14.76 -3.00 -12.27
C ILE A 34 13.98 -2.84 -13.58
N GLU A 35 12.67 -2.59 -13.50
CA GLU A 35 11.88 -2.38 -14.72
C GLU A 35 12.26 -1.09 -15.44
N LEU A 36 12.61 -0.02 -14.71
CA LEU A 36 13.16 1.19 -15.34
C LEU A 36 14.50 0.94 -16.03
N GLU A 37 15.37 0.11 -15.45
CA GLU A 37 16.62 -0.30 -16.11
C GLU A 37 16.33 -1.04 -17.43
N ASN A 38 15.32 -1.90 -17.46
CA ASN A 38 14.87 -2.56 -18.70
C ASN A 38 14.38 -1.54 -19.75
N VAL A 39 13.58 -0.54 -19.33
CA VAL A 39 13.14 0.55 -20.22
C VAL A 39 14.35 1.25 -20.83
N VAL A 40 15.32 1.66 -20.01
CA VAL A 40 16.52 2.38 -20.46
C VAL A 40 17.39 1.50 -21.37
N SER A 41 17.54 0.21 -21.05
CA SER A 41 18.28 -0.75 -21.87
C SER A 41 17.71 -0.84 -23.29
N HIS A 42 16.39 -0.95 -23.43
CA HIS A 42 15.73 -0.98 -24.73
C HIS A 42 15.81 0.37 -25.47
N ILE A 43 15.66 1.51 -24.78
CA ILE A 43 15.86 2.83 -25.38
C ILE A 43 17.29 2.98 -25.91
N SER A 44 18.29 2.48 -25.18
CA SER A 44 19.68 2.49 -25.63
C SER A 44 19.86 1.73 -26.95
N GLN A 45 19.24 0.56 -27.09
CA GLN A 45 19.27 -0.21 -28.34
C GLN A 45 18.52 0.48 -29.49
N PHE A 46 17.45 1.23 -29.22
CA PHE A 46 16.76 2.03 -30.23
C PHE A 46 17.69 3.09 -30.87
N PHE A 47 18.58 3.69 -30.08
CA PHE A 47 19.55 4.67 -30.57
C PHE A 47 20.88 4.07 -31.06
N ASN A 48 21.07 2.76 -30.94
CA ASN A 48 22.29 2.08 -31.39
C ASN A 48 22.40 2.13 -32.93
N PRO A 49 23.49 2.65 -33.51
CA PRO A 49 23.67 2.70 -34.97
C PRO A 49 23.88 1.30 -35.61
N GLU A 50 24.28 0.30 -34.83
CA GLU A 50 24.54 -1.06 -35.31
C GLU A 50 23.27 -1.92 -35.42
N VAL A 51 22.17 -1.47 -34.84
CA VAL A 51 20.87 -2.16 -34.82
C VAL A 51 20.05 -1.75 -36.03
N ASN A 52 19.40 -2.73 -36.68
CA ASN A 52 18.61 -2.45 -37.88
C ASN A 52 17.26 -1.79 -37.55
N ALA A 53 16.59 -1.20 -38.55
CA ALA A 53 15.36 -0.43 -38.33
C ALA A 53 14.20 -1.25 -37.72
N GLN A 54 14.10 -2.54 -38.06
CA GLN A 54 13.07 -3.42 -37.49
C GLN A 54 13.33 -3.66 -36.01
N GLU A 55 14.57 -4.04 -35.65
CA GLU A 55 14.96 -4.28 -34.26
C GLU A 55 14.86 -3.01 -33.41
N LYS A 56 15.08 -1.83 -33.99
CA LYS A 56 14.82 -0.54 -33.30
C LYS A 56 13.36 -0.42 -32.90
N ASN A 57 12.43 -0.65 -33.83
CA ASN A 57 11.00 -0.59 -33.54
C ASN A 57 10.61 -1.62 -32.46
N GLU A 58 11.14 -2.85 -32.54
CA GLU A 58 10.89 -3.88 -31.53
C GLU A 58 11.42 -3.47 -30.13
N ASN A 59 12.58 -2.82 -30.06
CA ASN A 59 13.10 -2.29 -28.80
C ASN A 59 12.24 -1.16 -28.25
N LEU A 60 11.74 -0.25 -29.09
CA LEU A 60 10.84 0.80 -28.68
C LEU A 60 9.52 0.24 -28.11
N GLU A 61 8.96 -0.78 -28.75
CA GLU A 61 7.78 -1.50 -28.27
C GLU A 61 8.02 -2.18 -26.92
N LYS A 62 9.16 -2.85 -26.75
CA LYS A 62 9.55 -3.46 -25.46
C LYS A 62 9.72 -2.40 -24.38
N ALA A 63 10.42 -1.30 -24.66
CA ALA A 63 10.61 -0.20 -23.71
C ALA A 63 9.27 0.33 -23.19
N TYR A 64 8.31 0.57 -24.09
CA TYR A 64 6.98 1.00 -23.69
C TYR A 64 6.21 -0.07 -22.92
N GLY A 65 6.33 -1.34 -23.29
CA GLY A 65 5.74 -2.45 -22.54
C GLY A 65 6.23 -2.53 -21.10
N HIS A 66 7.55 -2.35 -20.89
CA HIS A 66 8.13 -2.25 -19.54
C HIS A 66 7.63 -1.00 -18.80
N LEU A 67 7.53 0.14 -19.49
CA LEU A 67 7.06 1.40 -18.90
C LEU A 67 5.59 1.31 -18.45
N LEU A 68 4.73 0.67 -19.24
CA LEU A 68 3.35 0.35 -18.88
C LEU A 68 3.28 -0.55 -17.64
N ARG A 69 4.05 -1.64 -17.64
CA ARG A 69 4.10 -2.60 -16.53
C ARG A 69 4.52 -1.91 -15.24
N VAL A 70 5.61 -1.14 -15.27
CA VAL A 70 6.13 -0.49 -14.07
C VAL A 70 5.18 0.59 -13.54
N THR A 71 4.46 1.29 -14.42
CA THR A 71 3.39 2.23 -14.04
C THR A 71 2.26 1.52 -13.30
N LEU A 72 1.79 0.38 -13.83
CA LEU A 72 0.78 -0.44 -13.18
C LEU A 72 1.26 -1.01 -11.85
N ASP A 73 2.52 -1.45 -11.78
CA ASP A 73 3.14 -1.95 -10.55
C ASP A 73 3.22 -0.86 -9.48
N CYS A 74 3.38 0.41 -9.86
CA CYS A 74 3.36 1.51 -8.90
C CYS A 74 2.02 1.59 -8.17
N TYR A 75 0.91 1.59 -8.92
CA TYR A 75 -0.42 1.63 -8.35
C TYR A 75 -0.75 0.38 -7.53
N LYS A 76 -0.36 -0.82 -7.99
CA LYS A 76 -0.59 -2.06 -7.24
C LYS A 76 0.14 -2.06 -5.90
N LEU A 77 1.39 -1.59 -5.87
CA LEU A 77 2.15 -1.53 -4.63
C LEU A 77 1.56 -0.49 -3.67
N LEU A 78 1.17 0.68 -4.19
CA LEU A 78 0.52 1.71 -3.40
C LEU A 78 -0.80 1.21 -2.80
N TRP A 79 -1.61 0.51 -3.60
CA TRP A 79 -2.85 -0.11 -3.15
C TRP A 79 -2.60 -1.10 -2.00
N VAL A 80 -1.60 -1.99 -2.14
CA VAL A 80 -1.23 -2.94 -1.07
C VAL A 80 -0.87 -2.20 0.21
N LYS A 81 -0.12 -1.11 0.13
CA LYS A 81 0.33 -0.34 1.30
C LYS A 81 -0.83 0.38 1.99
N ILE A 82 -1.71 1.02 1.23
CA ILE A 82 -2.96 1.60 1.75
C ILE A 82 -3.82 0.51 2.39
N HIS A 83 -3.99 -0.63 1.72
CA HIS A 83 -4.78 -1.74 2.23
C HIS A 83 -4.23 -2.27 3.56
N GLU A 84 -2.92 -2.51 3.67
CA GLU A 84 -2.26 -2.91 4.91
C GLU A 84 -2.51 -1.92 6.06
N GLN A 85 -2.50 -0.62 5.77
CA GLN A 85 -2.79 0.41 6.76
C GLN A 85 -4.27 0.35 7.20
N LEU A 86 -5.20 0.29 6.26
CA LEU A 86 -6.63 0.20 6.55
C LEU A 86 -7.00 -1.08 7.32
N GLU A 87 -6.36 -2.21 7.03
CA GLU A 87 -6.57 -3.45 7.79
C GLU A 87 -6.14 -3.33 9.25
N ARG A 88 -5.09 -2.56 9.55
CA ARG A 88 -4.65 -2.34 10.95
C ARG A 88 -5.71 -1.55 11.72
N ILE A 89 -6.38 -0.61 11.07
CA ILE A 89 -7.49 0.17 11.63
C ILE A 89 -8.69 -0.74 11.89
N GLU A 90 -9.08 -1.55 10.89
CA GLU A 90 -10.22 -2.48 11.01
C GLU A 90 -10.02 -3.51 12.13
N LYS A 91 -8.80 -4.01 12.33
CA LYS A 91 -8.49 -5.02 13.36
C LYS A 91 -8.50 -4.44 14.79
N ASP A 92 -8.34 -3.13 14.98
CA ASP A 92 -8.37 -2.49 16.30
C ASP A 92 -9.70 -1.78 16.57
N LYS A 93 -10.60 -2.46 17.29
CA LYS A 93 -11.92 -1.93 17.67
C LYS A 93 -11.88 -0.59 18.41
N SER A 94 -10.82 -0.28 19.15
CA SER A 94 -10.72 1.01 19.85
C SER A 94 -10.41 2.14 18.86
N ILE A 95 -9.49 1.88 17.93
CA ILE A 95 -9.15 2.81 16.86
C ILE A 95 -10.36 3.00 15.93
N GLN A 96 -11.05 1.93 15.57
CA GLN A 96 -12.24 2.00 14.73
C GLN A 96 -13.34 2.88 15.34
N LYS A 97 -13.50 2.83 16.67
CA LYS A 97 -14.56 3.58 17.37
C LYS A 97 -14.20 5.04 17.66
N LEU A 98 -12.93 5.32 17.93
CA LEU A 98 -12.49 6.60 18.50
C LEU A 98 -11.44 7.32 17.66
N GLY A 99 -10.76 6.62 16.75
CA GLY A 99 -9.70 7.15 15.90
C GLY A 99 -10.16 7.63 14.53
N LEU A 100 -11.47 7.65 14.26
CA LEU A 100 -12.05 8.05 12.98
C LEU A 100 -12.85 9.36 13.13
N ASN A 101 -12.83 10.18 12.08
CA ASN A 101 -13.66 11.40 11.94
C ASN A 101 -15.03 11.13 11.31
N ILE A 102 -15.32 9.86 11.02
CA ILE A 102 -16.61 9.38 10.52
C ILE A 102 -17.11 8.22 11.40
N SER A 103 -18.36 7.82 11.22
CA SER A 103 -18.89 6.65 11.93
C SER A 103 -18.19 5.35 11.50
N GLU A 104 -18.06 4.40 12.43
CA GLU A 104 -17.56 3.04 12.18
C GLU A 104 -18.30 2.37 11.00
N SER A 105 -19.64 2.50 10.96
CA SER A 105 -20.46 1.95 9.88
C SER A 105 -20.12 2.54 8.52
N THR A 106 -19.93 3.86 8.44
CA THR A 106 -19.57 4.54 7.19
C THR A 106 -18.20 4.11 6.71
N PHE A 107 -17.23 4.00 7.63
CA PHE A 107 -15.89 3.53 7.32
C PHE A 107 -15.90 2.10 6.77
N LEU A 108 -16.64 1.19 7.41
CA LEU A 108 -16.73 -0.21 6.97
C LEU A 108 -17.37 -0.36 5.59
N ILE A 109 -18.40 0.42 5.27
CA ILE A 109 -19.03 0.43 3.95
C ILE A 109 -18.02 0.89 2.89
N LYS A 110 -17.33 2.01 3.11
CA LYS A 110 -16.29 2.51 2.19
C LYS A 110 -15.12 1.53 2.07
N LEU A 111 -14.72 0.85 3.14
CA LEU A 111 -13.68 -0.17 3.09
C LEU A 111 -14.09 -1.39 2.26
N GLN A 112 -15.36 -1.80 2.33
CA GLN A 112 -15.89 -2.86 1.47
C GLN A 112 -15.93 -2.44 0.00
N GLU A 113 -16.29 -1.19 -0.28
CA GLU A 113 -16.25 -0.59 -1.62
C GLU A 113 -14.82 -0.57 -2.18
N PHE A 114 -13.86 -0.05 -1.42
CA PHE A 114 -12.43 -0.09 -1.76
C PHE A 114 -11.97 -1.51 -2.14
N ARG A 115 -12.31 -2.51 -1.32
CA ARG A 115 -11.99 -3.92 -1.60
C ARG A 115 -12.69 -4.45 -2.85
N LYS A 116 -13.91 -4.00 -3.14
CA LYS A 116 -14.66 -4.39 -4.33
C LYS A 116 -14.00 -3.82 -5.58
N LEU A 117 -13.70 -2.52 -5.60
CA LEU A 117 -13.01 -1.87 -6.72
C LEU A 117 -11.65 -2.50 -6.98
N ALA A 118 -10.90 -2.86 -5.93
CA ALA A 118 -9.61 -3.53 -6.09
C ALA A 118 -9.73 -4.91 -6.77
N ARG A 119 -10.77 -5.69 -6.42
CA ARG A 119 -11.06 -6.96 -7.09
C ARG A 119 -11.46 -6.75 -8.55
N GLU A 120 -12.26 -5.73 -8.83
CA GLU A 120 -12.69 -5.39 -10.19
C GLU A 120 -11.50 -4.95 -11.05
N ALA A 121 -10.61 -4.10 -10.53
CA ALA A 121 -9.37 -3.69 -11.18
C ALA A 121 -8.47 -4.90 -11.49
N ARG A 122 -8.34 -5.84 -10.54
CA ARG A 122 -7.56 -7.07 -10.74
C ARG A 122 -8.17 -7.98 -11.80
N ASN A 123 -9.49 -8.15 -11.80
CA ASN A 123 -10.19 -8.93 -12.82
C ASN A 123 -10.01 -8.31 -14.21
N LYS A 124 -10.11 -6.98 -14.30
CA LYS A 124 -9.86 -6.23 -15.53
C LYS A 124 -8.43 -6.43 -16.02
N GLU A 125 -7.43 -6.35 -15.15
CA GLU A 125 -6.03 -6.65 -15.48
C GLU A 125 -5.89 -8.06 -16.07
N MET A 126 -6.45 -9.09 -15.42
CA MET A 126 -6.37 -10.49 -15.86
C MET A 126 -7.04 -10.74 -17.21
N THR A 127 -8.17 -10.07 -17.48
CA THR A 127 -8.88 -10.17 -18.77
C THR A 127 -8.25 -9.33 -19.89
N SER A 128 -7.43 -8.33 -19.53
CA SER A 128 -6.80 -7.40 -20.48
C SER A 128 -5.34 -7.74 -20.79
N VAL A 129 -4.80 -8.84 -20.25
CA VAL A 129 -3.43 -9.31 -20.51
C VAL A 129 -3.22 -9.48 -22.01
N GLY A 130 -2.26 -8.74 -22.57
CA GLY A 130 -1.93 -8.79 -24.00
C GLY A 130 -2.87 -7.99 -24.92
N LEU A 131 -3.93 -7.37 -24.40
CA LEU A 131 -4.89 -6.59 -25.20
C LEU A 131 -4.83 -5.09 -24.91
N ASN A 132 -4.96 -4.68 -23.64
CA ASN A 132 -4.93 -3.26 -23.27
C ASN A 132 -4.50 -3.05 -21.80
N PRO A 133 -3.19 -3.00 -21.52
CA PRO A 133 -2.67 -2.74 -20.17
C PRO A 133 -3.07 -1.37 -19.60
N LEU A 134 -3.39 -0.38 -20.44
CA LEU A 134 -3.83 0.95 -19.99
C LEU A 134 -5.19 0.87 -19.29
N ALA A 135 -6.06 -0.04 -19.71
CA ALA A 135 -7.42 -0.13 -19.20
C ALA A 135 -7.46 -0.48 -17.69
N SER A 136 -6.47 -1.22 -17.18
CA SER A 136 -6.39 -1.52 -15.74
C SER A 136 -5.81 -0.38 -14.91
N ILE A 137 -4.98 0.49 -15.50
CA ILE A 137 -4.37 1.63 -14.80
C ILE A 137 -5.45 2.56 -14.24
N ASP A 138 -6.44 2.94 -15.04
CA ASP A 138 -7.52 3.84 -14.58
C ASP A 138 -8.35 3.22 -13.44
N SER A 139 -8.60 1.92 -13.51
CA SER A 139 -9.29 1.21 -12.42
C SER A 139 -8.46 1.18 -11.14
N TYR A 140 -7.14 1.04 -11.22
CA TYR A 140 -6.31 1.16 -10.02
C TYR A 140 -6.21 2.61 -9.52
N LYS A 141 -6.20 3.63 -10.38
CA LYS A 141 -6.28 5.05 -9.95
C LYS A 141 -7.52 5.31 -9.11
N GLU A 142 -8.67 4.79 -9.55
CA GLU A 142 -9.93 4.88 -8.79
C GLU A 142 -9.82 4.21 -7.42
N VAL A 143 -9.25 3.01 -7.36
CA VAL A 143 -8.98 2.30 -6.10
C VAL A 143 -8.11 3.13 -5.16
N ILE A 144 -7.05 3.75 -5.68
CA ILE A 144 -6.15 4.61 -4.89
C ILE A 144 -6.90 5.85 -4.39
N GLY A 145 -7.73 6.48 -5.21
CA GLY A 145 -8.55 7.64 -4.81
C GLY A 145 -9.45 7.33 -3.61
N VAL A 146 -10.21 6.24 -3.69
CA VAL A 146 -11.04 5.75 -2.56
C VAL A 146 -10.19 5.38 -1.35
N GLY A 147 -8.99 4.83 -1.60
CA GLY A 147 -8.00 4.55 -0.57
C GLY A 147 -7.60 5.81 0.20
N TYR A 148 -7.28 6.90 -0.49
CA TYR A 148 -6.93 8.17 0.15
C TYR A 148 -8.10 8.78 0.92
N GLU A 149 -9.32 8.74 0.39
CA GLU A 149 -10.51 9.18 1.14
C GLU A 149 -10.66 8.45 2.49
N LEU A 150 -10.34 7.15 2.51
CA LEU A 150 -10.36 6.35 3.74
C LEU A 150 -9.20 6.66 4.69
N ILE A 151 -8.05 7.10 4.17
CA ILE A 151 -6.92 7.54 4.99
C ILE A 151 -7.21 8.91 5.60
N ASP A 152 -7.79 9.84 4.86
CA ASP A 152 -8.05 11.22 5.31
C ASP A 152 -9.03 11.31 6.49
N VAL A 153 -9.90 10.31 6.67
CA VAL A 153 -10.82 10.25 7.81
C VAL A 153 -10.17 9.68 9.07
N ILE A 154 -8.93 9.17 8.99
CA ILE A 154 -8.18 8.67 10.13
C ILE A 154 -7.55 9.83 10.88
N ASP A 155 -7.79 9.91 12.19
CA ASP A 155 -7.18 10.91 13.06
C ASP A 155 -5.99 10.31 13.80
N GLU A 156 -4.78 10.61 13.32
CA GLU A 156 -3.55 10.08 13.90
C GLU A 156 -3.36 10.50 15.36
N ASN A 157 -3.75 11.73 15.73
CA ASN A 157 -3.64 12.23 17.10
C ASN A 157 -4.54 11.40 18.03
N LYS A 158 -5.80 11.16 17.65
CA LYS A 158 -6.71 10.30 18.43
C LYS A 158 -6.15 8.89 18.54
N ILE A 159 -5.56 8.34 17.48
CA ILE A 159 -4.93 7.01 17.52
C ILE A 159 -3.76 6.97 18.51
N GLU A 160 -2.91 8.00 18.53
CA GLU A 160 -1.80 8.08 19.48
C GLU A 160 -2.29 8.16 20.92
N GLU A 161 -3.31 8.96 21.19
CA GLU A 161 -3.95 9.05 22.51
C GLU A 161 -4.54 7.72 22.96
N ILE A 162 -5.27 7.02 22.08
CA ILE A 162 -5.83 5.68 22.36
C ILE A 162 -4.70 4.68 22.66
N LYS A 163 -3.62 4.69 21.87
CA LYS A 163 -2.46 3.81 22.09
C LYS A 163 -1.78 4.11 23.43
N SER A 164 -1.61 5.39 23.78
CA SER A 164 -1.06 5.82 25.06
C SER A 164 -1.92 5.35 26.24
N LEU A 165 -3.24 5.53 26.15
CA LEU A 165 -4.19 5.11 27.16
C LEU A 165 -4.20 3.58 27.34
N LYS A 166 -4.18 2.81 26.24
CA LYS A 166 -4.04 1.34 26.30
C LYS A 166 -2.75 0.91 26.98
N ARG A 167 -1.62 1.55 26.67
CA ARG A 167 -0.32 1.27 27.31
C ARG A 167 -0.38 1.56 28.81
N PHE A 168 -0.98 2.68 29.21
CA PHE A 168 -1.13 3.05 30.60
C PHE A 168 -2.00 2.04 31.39
N ILE A 169 -3.15 1.65 30.84
CA ILE A 169 -4.03 0.64 31.45
C ILE A 169 -3.30 -0.69 31.59
N SER A 170 -2.63 -1.16 30.54
CA SER A 170 -1.89 -2.42 30.56
C SER A 170 -0.75 -2.42 31.59
N ALA A 171 -0.01 -1.31 31.71
CA ALA A 171 1.02 -1.17 32.73
C ALA A 171 0.44 -1.19 34.16
N LYS A 172 -0.71 -0.54 34.38
CA LYS A 172 -1.41 -0.57 35.66
C LYS A 172 -1.88 -1.98 36.01
N GLU A 173 -2.49 -2.69 35.06
CA GLU A 173 -2.93 -4.09 35.25
C GLU A 173 -1.75 -5.02 35.58
N PHE A 174 -0.63 -4.84 34.89
CA PHE A 174 0.60 -5.59 35.18
C PHE A 174 1.10 -5.36 36.61
N VAL A 175 1.17 -4.10 37.06
CA VAL A 175 1.59 -3.77 38.44
C VAL A 175 0.62 -4.36 39.47
N VAL A 176 -0.68 -4.21 39.27
CA VAL A 176 -1.70 -4.79 40.16
C VAL A 176 -1.59 -6.32 40.21
N GLY A 177 -1.40 -6.97 39.07
CA GLY A 177 -1.19 -8.42 38.97
C GLY A 177 0.05 -8.88 39.74
N MET A 178 1.18 -8.17 39.63
CA MET A 178 2.37 -8.46 40.43
C MET A 178 2.10 -8.29 41.93
N THR A 179 1.43 -7.22 42.35
CA THR A 179 1.12 -7.00 43.77
C THR A 179 0.24 -8.11 44.35
N ILE A 180 -0.81 -8.50 43.63
CA ILE A 180 -1.69 -9.61 44.04
C ILE A 180 -0.87 -10.91 44.12
N GLY A 181 -0.05 -11.20 43.11
CA GLY A 181 0.80 -12.40 43.08
C GLY A 181 1.77 -12.48 44.26
N LEU A 182 2.41 -11.35 44.62
CA LEU A 182 3.30 -11.28 45.78
C LEU A 182 2.54 -11.50 47.09
N ILE A 183 1.39 -10.84 47.29
CA ILE A 183 0.58 -11.00 48.50
C ILE A 183 0.10 -12.45 48.64
N SER A 184 -0.43 -13.05 47.58
CA SER A 184 -0.87 -14.44 47.58
C SER A 184 0.29 -15.39 47.89
N GLY A 185 1.47 -15.17 47.30
CA GLY A 185 2.66 -15.96 47.58
C GLY A 185 3.11 -15.90 49.04
N LEU A 186 3.11 -14.70 49.64
CA LEU A 186 3.43 -14.51 51.06
C LEU A 186 2.43 -15.22 51.97
N ILE A 187 1.13 -15.11 51.68
CA ILE A 187 0.07 -15.78 52.45
C ILE A 187 0.22 -17.30 52.36
N SER A 188 0.40 -17.85 51.15
CA SER A 188 0.59 -19.29 50.96
C SER A 188 1.85 -19.81 51.64
N GLY A 189 2.97 -19.08 51.53
CA GLY A 189 4.22 -19.43 52.22
C GLY A 189 4.07 -19.40 53.74
N TYR A 190 3.37 -18.40 54.28
CA TYR A 190 3.06 -18.33 55.70
C TYR A 190 2.19 -19.52 56.15
N LEU A 191 1.11 -19.83 55.44
CA LEU A 191 0.23 -20.97 55.78
C LEU A 191 0.95 -22.32 55.74
N LEU A 192 1.83 -22.54 54.75
CA LEU A 192 2.67 -23.74 54.66
C LEU A 192 3.64 -23.87 55.82
N SER A 193 4.05 -22.78 56.47
CA SER A 193 4.94 -22.84 57.63
C SER A 193 4.27 -23.36 58.92
N PHE A 194 2.94 -23.53 58.93
CA PHE A 194 2.17 -24.07 60.07
C PHE A 194 1.72 -25.53 59.87
N ILE A 195 2.08 -26.14 58.73
CA ILE A 195 1.80 -27.55 58.40
C ILE A 195 3.13 -28.30 58.46
#